data_AF-A0A529PF47-F1
#
_entry.id   AF-A0A529PF47-F1
#
_cell.length_a   1.000
_cell.length_b   1.000
_cell.length_c   1.000
_cell.angle_alpha   90.00
_cell.angle_beta   90.00
_cell.angle_gamma   90.00
#
_symmetry.space_group_name_H-M   'P 1'
#
loop_
_entity.id
_entity.type
_entity.pdbx_description
1 polymer ?
#
loop_
_entity_poly.entity_id
_entity_poly.type
_entity_poly.pdbx_seq_one_letter_code
_entity_poly.pdbx_strand_id
1 'polypeptide(L)'
;MFGIDSTVLAFVVLAGFSAGAVAYAFLFTRISNEKQVGKRLETIKTAETDRSIVKASRDRAAEAVKRRKSLQDTLKQLDEKQRSNDRIVKKPPLKVQIRQAGMQVSIERFYIYSAICGIALMVLAYVAGAPLLVLPGALLAGAFGLPRWFVSFRRSRRVKAFLNEFPNALDIIVRAVKSGLPLNDAIRLIANESPEPVRTEFRRIIDSQQMG
;
A
#
# COMPACT_ATOMS: atom_id res chain seq x y z
N MET A 1 -91.81 42.17 55.27
CA MET A 1 -91.93 40.69 55.33
C MET A 1 -91.74 40.16 53.91
N PHE A 2 -90.48 40.06 53.44
CA PHE A 2 -90.18 39.43 52.16
C PHE A 2 -89.99 37.93 52.42
N GLY A 3 -91.11 37.20 52.42
CA GLY A 3 -91.13 35.74 52.55
C GLY A 3 -90.68 35.10 51.24
N ILE A 4 -89.37 35.04 51.01
CA ILE A 4 -88.82 34.12 50.02
C ILE A 4 -88.91 32.75 50.66
N ASP A 5 -89.80 31.91 50.16
CA ASP A 5 -90.02 30.56 50.67
C ASP A 5 -88.68 29.79 50.66
N SER A 6 -88.33 29.17 51.79
CA SER A 6 -87.03 28.50 51.97
C SER A 6 -86.78 27.42 50.91
N THR A 7 -87.87 26.82 50.39
CA THR A 7 -87.90 25.86 49.30
C THR A 7 -87.44 26.45 47.96
N VAL A 8 -87.82 27.70 47.63
CA VAL A 8 -87.41 28.39 46.40
C VAL A 8 -85.92 28.69 46.42
N LEU A 9 -85.40 29.12 47.57
CA LEU A 9 -83.97 29.40 47.75
C LEU A 9 -83.12 28.11 47.62
N ALA A 10 -83.61 27.00 48.18
CA ALA A 10 -82.99 25.68 48.01
C ALA A 10 -82.98 25.20 46.54
N PHE A 11 -84.07 25.42 45.79
CA PHE A 11 -84.15 25.07 44.37
C PHE A 11 -83.17 25.87 43.51
N VAL A 12 -83.01 27.17 43.77
CA VAL A 12 -82.08 28.04 43.00
C VAL A 12 -80.63 27.64 43.25
N VAL A 13 -80.26 27.34 44.49
CA VAL A 13 -78.90 26.87 44.84
C VAL A 13 -78.60 25.51 44.19
N LEU A 14 -79.56 24.58 44.23
CA LEU A 14 -79.42 23.26 43.61
C LEU A 14 -79.29 23.36 42.08
N ALA A 15 -80.11 24.21 41.44
CA ALA A 15 -80.04 24.46 40.01
C ALA A 15 -78.71 25.10 39.60
N GLY A 16 -78.20 26.05 40.40
CA GLY A 16 -76.89 26.67 40.19
C GLY A 16 -75.74 25.67 40.30
N PHE A 17 -75.77 24.79 41.30
CA PHE A 17 -74.77 23.72 41.47
C PHE A 17 -74.81 22.71 40.31
N SER A 18 -76.01 22.35 39.83
CA SER A 18 -76.18 21.45 38.69
C SER A 18 -75.61 22.05 37.41
N ALA A 19 -75.93 23.32 37.12
CA ALA A 19 -75.39 24.02 35.95
C ALA A 19 -73.86 24.17 36.01
N GLY A 20 -73.31 24.46 37.20
CA GLY A 20 -71.86 24.53 37.42
C GLY A 20 -71.15 23.19 37.22
N ALA A 21 -71.74 22.09 37.68
CA ALA A 21 -71.19 20.75 37.52
C ALA A 21 -71.13 20.32 36.04
N VAL A 22 -72.16 20.64 35.25
CA VAL A 22 -72.19 20.33 33.81
C VAL A 22 -71.16 21.17 33.05
N ALA A 23 -71.03 22.46 33.35
CA ALA A 23 -70.01 23.32 32.75
C ALA A 23 -68.58 22.85 33.09
N TYR A 24 -68.33 22.45 34.34
CA TYR A 24 -67.06 21.90 34.77
C TYR A 24 -66.74 20.57 34.07
N ALA A 25 -67.72 19.66 33.97
CA ALA A 25 -67.55 18.39 33.27
C ALA A 25 -67.21 18.59 31.78
N PHE A 26 -67.87 19.53 31.10
CA PHE A 26 -67.60 19.82 29.69
C PHE A 26 -66.22 20.46 29.47
N LEU A 27 -65.83 21.43 30.29
CA LEU A 27 -64.52 22.07 30.20
C LEU A 27 -63.37 21.12 30.56
N PHE A 28 -63.56 20.28 31.58
CA PHE A 28 -62.56 19.29 32.01
C PHE A 28 -62.30 18.24 30.92
N THR A 29 -63.34 17.82 30.21
CA THR A 29 -63.24 16.86 29.10
C THR A 29 -62.47 17.45 27.92
N ARG A 30 -62.70 18.73 27.60
CA ARG A 30 -62.01 19.41 26.49
C ARG A 30 -60.52 19.59 26.76
N ILE A 31 -60.14 20.03 27.96
CA ILE A 31 -58.72 20.22 28.35
C ILE A 31 -57.97 18.88 28.49
N SER A 32 -58.65 17.81 28.93
CA SER A 32 -58.03 16.50 29.07
C SER A 32 -57.65 15.86 27.73
N ASN A 33 -58.47 16.08 26.69
CA ASN A 33 -58.19 15.57 25.34
C ASN A 33 -56.97 16.24 24.67
N GLU A 34 -56.75 17.55 24.87
CA GLU A 34 -55.57 18.24 24.31
C GLU A 34 -54.25 17.77 24.94
N LYS A 35 -54.25 17.48 26.26
CA LYS A 35 -53.07 16.96 26.97
C LYS A 35 -52.66 15.55 26.52
N GLN A 36 -53.60 14.74 26.04
CA GLN A 36 -53.33 13.36 25.62
C GLN A 36 -52.79 13.28 24.18
N VAL A 37 -53.17 14.22 23.30
CA VAL A 37 -52.63 14.34 21.93
C VAL A 37 -51.20 14.90 21.96
N GLY A 38 -50.92 15.87 22.84
CA GLY A 38 -49.57 16.42 23.03
C GLY A 38 -48.55 15.37 23.48
N LYS A 39 -48.92 14.53 24.46
CA LYS A 39 -48.04 13.46 24.95
C LYS A 39 -47.68 12.41 23.88
N ARG A 40 -48.62 12.07 22.98
CA ARG A 40 -48.37 11.10 21.90
C ARG A 40 -47.45 11.65 20.80
N LEU A 41 -47.58 12.92 20.47
CA LEU A 41 -46.69 13.60 19.52
C LEU A 41 -45.25 13.70 20.05
N GLU A 42 -45.08 13.90 21.36
CA GLU A 42 -43.78 13.97 22.02
C GLU A 42 -43.08 12.60 22.07
N THR A 43 -43.83 11.51 22.32
CA THR A 43 -43.30 10.13 22.31
C THR A 43 -42.86 9.69 20.90
N ILE A 44 -43.53 10.13 19.84
CA ILE A 44 -43.15 9.78 18.46
C ILE A 44 -41.89 10.54 18.02
N LYS A 45 -41.78 11.83 18.35
CA LYS A 45 -40.59 12.65 18.04
C LYS A 45 -39.34 12.17 18.78
N THR A 46 -39.48 11.74 20.03
CA THR A 46 -38.36 11.20 20.81
C THR A 46 -37.90 9.82 20.29
N ALA A 47 -38.84 8.96 19.89
CA ALA A 47 -38.53 7.65 19.30
C ALA A 47 -37.83 7.74 17.93
N GLU A 48 -38.18 8.73 17.08
CA GLU A 48 -37.46 8.98 15.82
C GLU A 48 -36.05 9.56 16.05
N THR A 49 -35.90 10.41 17.06
CA THR A 49 -34.61 11.02 17.41
C THR A 49 -33.63 9.97 17.93
N ASP A 50 -34.05 9.08 18.84
CA ASP A 50 -33.18 8.00 19.35
C ASP A 50 -32.78 7.01 18.25
N ARG A 51 -33.70 6.63 17.37
CA ARG A 51 -33.41 5.70 16.28
C ARG A 51 -32.44 6.29 15.25
N SER A 52 -32.54 7.58 14.97
CA SER A 52 -31.63 8.27 14.05
C SER A 52 -30.21 8.42 14.63
N ILE A 53 -30.09 8.70 15.94
CA ILE A 53 -28.79 8.80 16.63
C ILE A 53 -28.09 7.44 16.70
N VAL A 54 -28.81 6.36 16.98
CA VAL A 54 -28.25 4.99 17.01
C VAL A 54 -27.84 4.53 15.61
N LYS A 55 -28.59 4.89 14.57
CA LYS A 55 -28.23 4.57 13.19
C LYS A 55 -26.98 5.35 12.74
N ALA A 56 -26.92 6.64 13.02
CA ALA A 56 -25.77 7.49 12.69
C ALA A 56 -24.48 7.06 13.41
N SER A 57 -24.57 6.63 14.67
CA SER A 57 -23.41 6.10 15.41
C SER A 57 -22.93 4.75 14.86
N ARG A 58 -23.86 3.87 14.47
CA ARG A 58 -23.54 2.59 13.82
C ARG A 58 -22.91 2.76 12.44
N ASP A 59 -23.40 3.72 11.65
CA ASP A 59 -22.86 4.04 10.33
C ASP A 59 -21.45 4.65 10.42
N ARG A 60 -21.21 5.55 11.39
CA ARG A 60 -19.86 6.07 11.68
C ARG A 60 -18.89 4.97 12.13
N ALA A 61 -19.35 4.03 12.97
CA ALA A 61 -18.54 2.89 13.39
C ALA A 61 -18.22 1.95 12.21
N ALA A 62 -19.20 1.67 11.35
CA ALA A 62 -19.01 0.85 10.16
C ALA A 62 -18.09 1.51 9.13
N GLU A 63 -18.19 2.83 8.93
CA GLU A 63 -17.25 3.59 8.10
C GLU A 63 -15.84 3.57 8.68
N ALA A 64 -15.68 3.75 10.00
CA ALA A 64 -14.36 3.69 10.64
C ALA A 64 -13.70 2.31 10.44
N VAL A 65 -14.46 1.22 10.54
CA VAL A 65 -13.97 -0.14 10.26
C VAL A 65 -13.64 -0.33 8.78
N LYS A 66 -14.48 0.15 7.86
CA LYS A 66 -14.21 0.10 6.41
C LYS A 66 -12.97 0.89 6.03
N ARG A 67 -12.80 2.10 6.56
CA ARG A 67 -11.60 2.94 6.36
C ARG A 67 -10.36 2.25 6.91
N ARG A 68 -10.42 1.66 8.11
CA ARG A 68 -9.30 0.87 8.66
C ARG A 68 -8.94 -0.31 7.76
N LYS A 69 -9.95 -1.03 7.23
CA LYS A 69 -9.74 -2.15 6.31
C LYS A 69 -9.14 -1.70 4.97
N SER A 70 -9.65 -0.63 4.36
CA SER A 70 -9.11 -0.10 3.09
C SER A 70 -7.70 0.47 3.27
N LEU A 71 -7.42 1.11 4.40
CA LEU A 71 -6.05 1.54 4.74
C LEU A 71 -5.14 0.33 4.92
N GLN A 72 -5.59 -0.71 5.63
CA GLN A 72 -4.82 -1.94 5.79
C GLN A 72 -4.57 -2.66 4.46
N ASP A 73 -5.57 -2.75 3.59
CA ASP A 73 -5.44 -3.36 2.26
C ASP A 73 -4.51 -2.52 1.37
N THR A 74 -4.59 -1.19 1.46
CA THR A 74 -3.65 -0.28 0.77
C THR A 74 -2.21 -0.47 1.28
N LEU A 75 -2.02 -0.55 2.59
CA LEU A 75 -0.70 -0.80 3.20
C LEU A 75 -0.14 -2.17 2.79
N LYS A 76 -0.97 -3.22 2.77
CA LYS A 76 -0.58 -4.55 2.28
C LYS A 76 -0.20 -4.53 0.81
N GLN A 77 -0.97 -3.84 -0.03
CA GLN A 77 -0.64 -3.69 -1.46
C GLN A 77 0.66 -2.91 -1.66
N LEU A 78 0.91 -1.86 -0.87
CA LEU A 78 2.18 -1.13 -0.90
C LEU A 78 3.34 -2.03 -0.46
N ASP A 79 3.19 -2.79 0.63
CA ASP A 79 4.21 -3.74 1.10
C ASP A 79 4.49 -4.83 0.08
N GLU A 80 3.47 -5.38 -0.57
CA GLU A 80 3.61 -6.43 -1.59
C GLU A 80 4.26 -5.89 -2.87
N LYS A 81 3.91 -4.67 -3.27
CA LYS A 81 4.55 -3.96 -4.38
C LYS A 81 6.00 -3.58 -4.06
N GLN A 82 6.28 -3.19 -2.82
CA GLN A 82 7.65 -2.94 -2.35
C GLN A 82 8.46 -4.25 -2.32
N ARG A 83 7.92 -5.34 -1.77
CA ARG A 83 8.59 -6.66 -1.72
C ARG A 83 8.88 -7.24 -3.10
N SER A 84 7.95 -7.10 -4.05
CA SER A 84 8.16 -7.56 -5.43
C SER A 84 9.23 -6.73 -6.13
N ASN A 85 9.17 -5.40 -6.02
CA ASN A 85 10.24 -4.51 -6.52
C ASN A 85 11.59 -4.82 -5.87
N ASP A 86 11.63 -4.98 -4.55
CA ASP A 86 12.82 -5.36 -3.80
C ASP A 86 13.40 -6.70 -4.27
N ARG A 87 12.55 -7.70 -4.54
CA ARG A 87 13.02 -8.98 -5.09
C ARG A 87 13.66 -8.80 -6.46
N ILE A 88 13.07 -8.00 -7.33
CA ILE A 88 13.59 -7.75 -8.68
C ILE A 88 14.91 -6.98 -8.62
N VAL A 89 15.02 -5.99 -7.72
CA VAL A 89 16.22 -5.18 -7.52
C VAL A 89 17.34 -5.97 -6.83
N LYS A 90 17.01 -6.75 -5.78
CA LYS A 90 17.98 -7.53 -4.99
C LYS A 90 18.37 -8.84 -5.68
N LYS A 91 17.45 -9.48 -6.43
CA LYS A 91 17.66 -10.73 -7.18
C LYS A 91 17.25 -10.57 -8.64
N PRO A 92 17.97 -9.75 -9.42
CA PRO A 92 17.66 -9.56 -10.83
C PRO A 92 17.72 -10.89 -11.59
N PRO A 93 16.95 -11.06 -12.67
CA PRO A 93 16.97 -12.28 -13.46
C PRO A 93 18.40 -12.53 -13.99
N LEU A 94 18.77 -13.80 -14.19
CA LEU A 94 20.12 -14.20 -14.61
C LEU A 94 20.62 -13.44 -15.85
N LYS A 95 19.73 -13.17 -16.82
CA LYS A 95 20.02 -12.35 -18.00
C LYS A 95 20.61 -10.97 -17.62
N VAL A 96 20.01 -10.32 -16.64
CA VAL A 96 20.44 -9.02 -16.15
C VAL A 96 21.72 -9.15 -15.35
N GLN A 97 21.88 -10.21 -14.55
CA GLN A 97 23.13 -10.46 -13.81
C GLN A 97 24.33 -10.68 -14.73
N ILE A 98 24.17 -11.46 -15.81
CA ILE A 98 25.21 -11.71 -16.82
C ILE A 98 25.59 -10.40 -17.51
N ARG A 99 24.60 -9.58 -17.89
CA ARG A 99 24.83 -8.25 -18.48
C ARG A 99 25.57 -7.32 -17.51
N GLN A 100 25.15 -7.27 -16.25
CA GLN A 100 25.79 -6.45 -15.20
C GLN A 100 27.20 -6.94 -14.84
N ALA A 101 27.47 -8.24 -14.99
CA ALA A 101 28.81 -8.81 -14.84
C ALA A 101 29.76 -8.44 -16.01
N GLY A 102 29.27 -7.73 -17.04
CA GLY A 102 30.04 -7.36 -18.21
C GLY A 102 30.35 -8.54 -19.13
N MET A 103 29.59 -9.64 -19.03
CA MET A 103 29.77 -10.80 -19.88
C MET A 103 28.93 -10.66 -21.15
N GLN A 104 29.55 -10.86 -22.32
CA GLN A 104 28.87 -10.85 -23.63
C GLN A 104 28.23 -12.20 -23.97
N VAL A 105 28.13 -13.11 -23.01
CA VAL A 105 27.67 -14.49 -23.22
C VAL A 105 26.14 -14.51 -23.27
N SER A 106 25.57 -15.16 -24.30
CA SER A 106 24.12 -15.39 -24.38
C SER A 106 23.66 -16.36 -23.27
N ILE A 107 22.37 -16.32 -22.91
CA ILE A 107 21.80 -17.20 -21.89
C ILE A 107 21.99 -18.68 -22.26
N GLU A 108 21.81 -19.00 -23.54
CA GLU A 108 21.99 -20.35 -24.09
C GLU A 108 23.43 -20.85 -23.88
N ARG A 109 24.42 -20.02 -24.27
CA ARG A 109 25.84 -20.33 -24.06
C ARG A 109 26.19 -20.43 -22.58
N PHE A 110 25.56 -19.63 -21.72
CA PHE A 110 25.74 -19.73 -20.27
C PHE A 110 25.29 -21.10 -19.72
N TYR A 111 24.15 -21.62 -20.17
CA TYR A 111 23.70 -22.97 -19.78
C TYR A 111 24.63 -24.07 -20.30
N ILE A 112 25.16 -23.93 -21.52
CA ILE A 112 26.16 -24.87 -22.07
C ILE A 112 27.44 -24.85 -21.22
N TYR A 113 28.00 -23.68 -20.92
CA TYR A 113 29.18 -23.58 -20.04
C TYR A 113 28.91 -24.12 -18.64
N SER A 114 27.73 -23.86 -18.11
CA SER A 114 27.27 -24.39 -16.83
C SER A 114 27.22 -25.93 -16.84
N ALA A 115 26.65 -26.54 -17.89
CA ALA A 115 26.65 -28.00 -18.04
C ALA A 115 28.07 -28.58 -18.15
N ILE A 116 28.95 -27.94 -18.92
CA ILE A 116 30.37 -28.34 -19.05
C ILE A 116 31.08 -28.26 -17.69
N CYS A 117 30.88 -27.19 -16.92
CA CYS A 117 31.43 -27.07 -15.57
C CYS A 117 30.91 -28.16 -14.63
N GLY A 118 29.62 -28.52 -14.73
CA GLY A 118 29.04 -29.61 -13.94
C GLY A 118 29.66 -30.96 -14.26
N ILE A 119 29.80 -31.29 -15.55
CA ILE A 119 30.45 -32.53 -16.00
C ILE A 119 31.92 -32.55 -15.57
N ALA A 120 32.65 -31.46 -15.75
CA ALA A 120 34.05 -31.36 -15.35
C ALA A 120 34.23 -31.57 -13.83
N LEU A 121 33.35 -30.97 -13.01
CA LEU A 121 33.40 -31.14 -11.55
C LEU A 121 33.05 -32.57 -11.14
N MET A 122 32.07 -33.20 -11.80
CA MET A 122 31.73 -34.60 -11.57
C MET A 122 32.90 -35.54 -11.90
N VAL A 123 33.56 -35.36 -13.04
CA VAL A 123 34.74 -36.16 -13.43
C VAL A 123 35.88 -35.96 -12.43
N LEU A 124 36.12 -34.71 -12.02
CA LEU A 124 37.17 -34.40 -11.05
C LEU A 124 36.89 -35.01 -9.67
N ALA A 125 35.63 -35.00 -9.22
CA ALA A 125 35.21 -35.66 -7.99
C ALA A 125 35.36 -37.19 -8.07
N TYR A 126 35.05 -37.78 -9.23
CA TYR A 126 35.25 -39.22 -9.46
C TYR A 126 36.73 -39.61 -9.41
N VAL A 127 37.60 -38.85 -10.08
CA VAL A 127 39.07 -39.08 -10.06
C VAL A 127 39.65 -38.86 -8.66
N ALA A 128 39.09 -37.93 -7.88
CA ALA A 128 39.48 -37.70 -6.49
C ALA A 128 39.00 -38.80 -5.50
N GLY A 129 38.32 -39.84 -5.99
CA GLY A 129 37.86 -40.97 -5.17
C GLY A 129 36.59 -40.70 -4.38
N ALA A 130 35.76 -39.74 -4.79
CA ALA A 130 34.50 -39.45 -4.12
C ALA A 130 33.52 -40.65 -4.24
N PRO A 131 32.70 -40.94 -3.21
CA PRO A 131 31.69 -41.99 -3.28
C PRO A 131 30.70 -41.75 -4.43
N LEU A 132 30.27 -42.82 -5.11
CA LEU A 132 29.29 -42.73 -6.22
C LEU A 132 27.99 -42.00 -5.84
N LEU A 133 27.60 -42.04 -4.56
CA LEU A 133 26.43 -41.32 -4.02
C LEU A 133 26.58 -39.78 -4.10
N VAL A 134 27.81 -39.25 -4.09
CA VAL A 134 28.10 -37.80 -4.09
C VAL A 134 28.19 -37.23 -5.51
N LEU A 135 28.45 -38.06 -6.52
CA LEU A 135 28.60 -37.64 -7.92
C LEU A 135 27.41 -36.84 -8.48
N PRO A 136 26.14 -37.24 -8.26
CA PRO A 136 24.99 -36.45 -8.72
C PRO A 136 24.93 -35.07 -8.04
N GLY A 137 25.29 -35.01 -6.76
CA GLY A 137 25.39 -33.76 -6.01
C GLY A 137 26.51 -32.84 -6.55
N ALA A 138 27.66 -33.42 -6.88
CA ALA A 138 28.78 -32.71 -7.49
C ALA A 138 28.42 -32.14 -8.87
N LEU A 139 27.68 -32.89 -9.69
CA LEU A 139 27.20 -32.41 -11.00
C LEU A 139 26.23 -31.23 -10.84
N LEU A 140 25.25 -31.32 -9.93
CA LEU A 140 24.31 -30.23 -9.70
C LEU A 140 24.98 -28.99 -9.10
N ALA A 141 25.91 -29.18 -8.16
CA ALA A 141 26.67 -28.10 -7.55
C ALA A 141 27.61 -27.42 -8.57
N GLY A 142 28.27 -28.20 -9.42
CA GLY A 142 29.14 -27.70 -10.48
C GLY A 142 28.38 -27.03 -11.62
N ALA A 143 27.20 -27.55 -11.97
CA ALA A 143 26.37 -26.97 -13.01
C ALA A 143 25.71 -25.67 -12.53
N PHE A 144 25.00 -25.68 -11.40
CA PHE A 144 24.21 -24.52 -10.99
C PHE A 144 24.92 -23.62 -9.99
N GLY A 145 25.76 -24.16 -9.11
CA GLY A 145 26.42 -23.40 -8.05
C GLY A 145 27.58 -22.55 -8.55
N LEU A 146 28.56 -23.19 -9.17
CA LEU A 146 29.84 -22.55 -9.53
C LEU A 146 29.68 -21.41 -10.57
N PRO A 147 28.93 -21.58 -11.68
CA PRO A 147 28.73 -20.50 -12.65
C PRO A 147 27.96 -19.33 -12.06
N ARG A 148 26.91 -19.58 -11.26
CA ARG A 148 26.11 -18.51 -10.62
C ARG A 148 26.94 -17.72 -9.62
N TRP A 149 27.75 -18.40 -8.81
CA TRP A 149 28.66 -17.75 -7.88
C TRP A 149 29.68 -16.88 -8.62
N PHE A 150 30.28 -17.40 -9.69
CA PHE A 150 31.23 -16.66 -10.51
C PHE A 150 30.62 -15.38 -11.12
N VAL A 151 29.40 -15.46 -11.66
CA VAL A 151 28.67 -14.27 -12.16
C VAL A 151 28.48 -13.24 -11.04
N SER A 152 28.02 -13.67 -9.87
CA SER A 152 27.79 -12.80 -8.72
C SER A 152 29.08 -12.12 -8.25
N PHE A 153 30.18 -12.87 -8.21
CA PHE A 153 31.51 -12.35 -7.86
C PHE A 153 32.00 -11.31 -8.87
N ARG A 154 31.95 -11.63 -10.18
CA ARG A 154 32.33 -10.70 -11.26
C ARG A 154 31.49 -9.43 -11.25
N ARG A 155 30.17 -9.55 -11.08
CA ARG A 155 29.25 -8.43 -10.93
C ARG A 155 29.65 -7.54 -9.76
N SER A 156 29.85 -8.13 -8.58
CA SER A 156 30.21 -7.39 -7.36
C SER A 156 31.53 -6.65 -7.52
N ARG A 157 32.52 -7.27 -8.18
CA ARG A 157 33.80 -6.63 -8.51
C ARG A 157 33.63 -5.46 -9.47
N ARG A 158 32.84 -5.61 -10.55
CA ARG A 158 32.51 -4.52 -11.48
C ARG A 158 31.81 -3.36 -10.76
N VAL A 159 30.80 -3.64 -9.95
CA VAL A 159 30.06 -2.60 -9.22
C VAL A 159 30.98 -1.83 -8.27
N LYS A 160 31.87 -2.51 -7.54
CA LYS A 160 32.88 -1.83 -6.71
C LYS A 160 33.82 -0.95 -7.53
N ALA A 161 34.33 -1.45 -8.66
CA ALA A 161 35.19 -0.66 -9.55
C ALA A 161 34.45 0.57 -10.11
N PHE A 162 33.17 0.43 -10.45
CA PHE A 162 32.33 1.56 -10.87
C PHE A 162 32.21 2.60 -9.76
N LEU A 163 31.83 2.20 -8.56
CA LEU A 163 31.60 3.12 -7.44
C LEU A 163 32.87 3.86 -7.01
N ASN A 164 34.04 3.25 -7.19
CA ASN A 164 35.32 3.90 -6.91
C ASN A 164 35.65 5.00 -7.92
N GLU A 165 35.35 4.80 -9.20
CA GLU A 165 35.68 5.74 -10.28
C GLU A 165 34.56 6.76 -10.57
N PHE A 166 33.33 6.43 -10.21
CA PHE A 166 32.16 7.25 -10.52
C PHE A 166 32.24 8.70 -10.01
N PRO A 167 32.73 8.99 -8.78
CA PRO A 167 32.91 10.36 -8.33
C PRO A 167 33.87 11.16 -9.22
N ASN A 168 34.99 10.56 -9.64
CA ASN A 168 35.96 11.20 -10.52
C ASN A 168 35.34 11.58 -11.87
N ALA A 169 34.53 10.68 -12.45
CA ALA A 169 33.80 10.96 -13.68
C ALA A 169 32.81 12.12 -13.52
N LEU A 170 32.10 12.21 -12.38
CA LEU A 170 31.21 13.33 -12.09
C LEU A 170 31.96 14.65 -11.92
N ASP A 171 33.10 14.64 -11.24
CA ASP A 171 33.93 15.84 -11.05
C ASP A 171 34.40 16.43 -12.39
N ILE A 172 34.81 15.56 -13.32
CA ILE A 172 35.18 15.96 -14.68
C ILE A 172 33.97 16.55 -15.42
N ILE A 173 32.79 15.92 -15.33
CA ILE A 173 31.56 16.44 -15.96
C ILE A 173 31.19 17.82 -15.40
N VAL A 174 31.20 17.98 -14.08
CA VAL A 174 30.89 19.25 -13.42
C VAL A 174 31.88 20.34 -13.84
N ARG A 175 33.18 20.01 -13.93
CA ARG A 175 34.21 20.96 -14.38
C ARG A 175 34.01 21.36 -15.84
N ALA A 176 33.74 20.39 -16.72
CA ALA A 176 33.51 20.63 -18.14
C ALA A 176 32.27 21.51 -18.37
N VAL A 177 31.17 21.24 -17.66
CA VAL A 177 29.95 22.06 -17.73
C VAL A 177 30.20 23.46 -17.19
N LYS A 178 30.92 23.62 -16.08
CA LYS A 178 31.30 24.94 -15.54
C LYS A 178 32.20 25.74 -16.49
N SER A 179 33.03 25.10 -17.30
CA SER A 179 33.83 25.76 -18.34
C SER A 179 33.04 26.08 -19.62
N GLY A 180 31.73 25.82 -19.64
CA GLY A 180 30.86 26.10 -20.77
C GLY A 180 30.78 24.99 -21.83
N LEU A 181 31.33 23.80 -21.57
CA LEU A 181 31.17 22.65 -22.46
C LEU A 181 29.73 22.13 -22.39
N PRO A 182 29.07 21.83 -23.52
CA PRO A 182 27.77 21.18 -23.52
C PRO A 182 27.79 19.86 -22.73
N LEU A 183 26.76 19.62 -21.92
CA LEU A 183 26.66 18.41 -21.08
C LEU A 183 26.79 17.11 -21.90
N ASN A 184 26.21 17.07 -23.09
CA ASN A 184 26.29 15.91 -23.97
C ASN A 184 27.75 15.60 -24.40
N ASP A 185 28.56 16.63 -24.62
CA ASP A 185 29.97 16.47 -24.98
C ASP A 185 30.82 16.06 -23.77
N ALA A 186 30.50 16.59 -22.58
CA ALA A 186 31.12 16.13 -21.33
C ALA A 186 30.84 14.64 -21.06
N ILE A 187 29.60 14.19 -21.30
CA ILE A 187 29.22 12.77 -21.18
C ILE A 187 29.94 11.91 -22.22
N ARG A 188 30.08 12.39 -23.47
CA ARG A 188 30.84 11.71 -24.54
C ARG A 188 32.33 11.58 -24.21
N LEU A 189 32.92 12.61 -23.60
CA LEU A 189 34.30 12.58 -23.14
C LEU A 189 34.52 11.44 -22.13
N ILE A 190 33.69 11.36 -21.09
CA ILE A 190 33.72 10.28 -20.09
C ILE A 190 33.49 8.91 -20.72
N ALA A 191 32.56 8.80 -21.67
CA ALA A 191 32.26 7.56 -22.37
C ALA A 191 33.43 7.04 -23.23
N ASN A 192 34.45 7.84 -23.50
CA ASN A 192 35.64 7.43 -24.25
C ASN A 192 36.88 7.32 -23.35
N GLU A 193 37.08 8.27 -22.44
CA GLU A 193 38.35 8.41 -21.70
C GLU A 193 38.35 7.70 -20.33
N SER A 194 37.19 7.48 -19.71
CA SER A 194 37.14 6.83 -18.39
C SER A 194 37.52 5.35 -18.47
N PRO A 195 38.03 4.73 -17.40
CA PRO A 195 38.30 3.30 -17.37
C PRO A 195 37.01 2.46 -17.34
N GLU A 196 37.12 1.15 -17.63
CA GLU A 196 36.00 0.23 -17.39
C GLU A 196 35.79 0.06 -15.87
N PRO A 197 34.54 0.00 -15.37
CA PRO A 197 33.28 -0.13 -16.11
C PRO A 197 32.54 1.17 -16.42
N VAL A 198 33.03 2.32 -15.96
CA VAL A 198 32.37 3.64 -16.12
C VAL A 198 32.15 3.94 -17.60
N ARG A 199 33.17 3.74 -18.43
CA ARG A 199 33.09 3.90 -19.89
C ARG A 199 31.86 3.25 -20.52
N THR A 200 31.62 1.97 -20.19
CA THR A 200 30.55 1.17 -20.78
C THR A 200 29.17 1.68 -20.39
N GLU A 201 28.99 2.07 -19.12
CA GLU A 201 27.69 2.56 -18.64
C GLU A 201 27.39 3.95 -19.23
N PHE A 202 28.37 4.85 -19.29
CA PHE A 202 28.20 6.17 -19.91
C PHE A 202 27.96 6.07 -21.42
N ARG A 203 28.65 5.16 -22.12
CA ARG A 203 28.36 4.87 -23.53
C ARG A 203 26.93 4.40 -23.74
N ARG A 204 26.44 3.52 -22.85
CA ARG A 204 25.05 3.05 -22.90
C ARG A 204 24.04 4.17 -22.67
N ILE A 205 24.35 5.17 -21.85
CA ILE A 205 23.51 6.36 -21.68
C ILE A 205 23.42 7.13 -23.00
N ILE A 206 24.54 7.37 -23.68
CA ILE A 206 24.57 8.05 -24.98
C ILE A 206 23.75 7.26 -26.01
N ASP A 207 23.99 5.95 -26.10
CA ASP A 207 23.25 5.07 -27.02
C ASP A 207 21.74 5.12 -26.73
N SER A 208 21.34 5.16 -25.45
CA SER A 208 19.92 5.28 -25.09
C SER A 208 19.31 6.63 -25.42
N GLN A 209 20.07 7.73 -25.30
CA GLN A 209 19.61 9.07 -25.66
C GLN A 209 19.47 9.25 -27.17
N GLN A 210 20.31 8.59 -27.97
CA GLN A 210 20.21 8.62 -29.43
C GLN A 210 18.98 7.89 -29.98
N MET A 211 18.47 6.91 -29.24
CA MET A 211 17.37 6.05 -29.68
C MET A 211 15.97 6.57 -29.30
N GLY A 212 15.88 7.68 -28.54
CA GLY A 212 14.61 8.30 -28.12
C GLY A 212 14.06 7.75 -26.82
#